data_AF-A0A8X6XD04-F1
#
_entry.id   AF-A0A8X6XD04-F1
#
_cell.length_a   1.000
_cell.length_b   1.000
_cell.length_c   1.000
_cell.angle_alpha   90.00
_cell.angle_beta   90.00
_cell.angle_gamma   90.00
#
_symmetry.space_group_name_H-M   'P 1'
#
loop_
_entity.id
_entity.type
_entity.pdbx_description
1 polymer ?
#
loop_
_entity_poly.entity_id
_entity_poly.type
_entity_poly.pdbx_seq_one_letter_code
_entity_poly.pdbx_strand_id
1 'polypeptide(L)'
;MVSLIERLITAPLEFVYWIKWFAAYVTIRLHNAFHKKRFDLYDANALGDPVKLGYIVPQLEKDLESPFPESHLQESTDEVTFYGVNSKSECLLVRISRGCNQMADAWIYLKLSNGKTYRLMETMGFQQSADGKCETFSCGKLQMH
;
A
#
# COMPACT_ATOMS: atom_id res chain seq x y z
N MET A 1 38.76 -20.95 -12.39
CA MET A 1 37.64 -20.05 -12.00
C MET A 1 37.60 -18.75 -12.81
N VAL A 2 38.75 -18.16 -13.19
CA VAL A 2 38.79 -16.93 -14.01
C VAL A 2 38.26 -17.12 -15.43
N SER A 3 38.48 -18.28 -16.06
CA SER A 3 38.04 -18.55 -17.45
C SER A 3 36.52 -18.64 -17.67
N LEU A 4 35.75 -18.85 -16.60
CA LEU A 4 34.29 -18.91 -16.67
C LEU A 4 33.67 -17.51 -16.66
N ILE A 5 34.36 -16.55 -16.04
CA ILE A 5 33.97 -15.14 -15.98
C ILE A 5 34.26 -14.47 -17.34
N GLU A 6 35.41 -14.76 -17.96
CA GLU A 6 35.78 -14.20 -19.26
C GLU A 6 34.84 -14.63 -20.40
N ARG A 7 34.38 -15.88 -20.40
CA ARG A 7 33.39 -16.38 -21.37
C ARG A 7 32.00 -15.76 -21.21
N LEU A 8 31.66 -15.30 -20.00
CA LEU A 8 30.39 -14.61 -19.75
C LEU A 8 30.38 -13.20 -20.35
N ILE A 9 31.55 -12.55 -20.43
CA ILE A 9 31.73 -11.19 -20.95
C ILE A 9 31.71 -11.16 -22.49
N THR A 10 32.03 -12.28 -23.15
CA THR A 10 31.96 -12.46 -24.62
C THR A 10 30.69 -13.18 -25.09
N ALA A 11 29.73 -13.40 -24.21
CA ALA A 11 28.46 -14.01 -24.59
C ALA A 11 27.68 -13.03 -25.50
N PRO A 12 27.07 -13.52 -26.60
CA PRO A 12 26.26 -12.67 -27.46
C PRO A 12 25.18 -11.99 -26.61
N LEU A 13 24.92 -10.70 -26.86
CA LEU A 13 23.93 -9.90 -26.12
C LEU A 13 22.58 -10.61 -25.98
N GLU A 14 22.19 -11.38 -26.99
CA GLU A 14 21.07 -12.32 -27.01
C GLU A 14 21.10 -13.32 -25.83
N PHE A 15 22.23 -13.99 -25.59
CA PHE A 15 22.36 -14.97 -24.52
C PHE A 15 22.22 -14.33 -23.13
N VAL A 16 22.81 -13.16 -22.93
CA VAL A 16 22.65 -12.39 -21.69
C VAL A 16 21.20 -11.93 -21.52
N TYR A 17 20.54 -11.51 -22.60
CA TYR A 17 19.13 -11.14 -22.60
C TYR A 17 18.23 -12.32 -22.18
N TRP A 18 18.41 -13.50 -22.78
CA TRP A 18 17.63 -14.70 -22.46
C TRP A 18 17.84 -15.18 -21.02
N ILE A 19 19.07 -15.09 -20.49
CA ILE A 19 19.35 -15.39 -19.08
C ILE A 19 18.59 -14.43 -18.16
N LYS A 20 18.65 -13.10 -18.44
CA LYS A 20 17.91 -12.11 -17.65
C LYS A 20 16.40 -12.34 -17.72
N TRP A 21 15.88 -12.66 -18.90
CA TRP A 21 14.46 -12.96 -19.10
C TRP A 21 14.04 -14.21 -18.33
N PHE A 22 14.83 -15.29 -18.39
CA PHE A 22 14.57 -16.51 -17.63
C PHE A 22 14.63 -16.26 -16.11
N ALA A 23 15.64 -15.52 -15.65
CA ALA A 23 15.75 -15.14 -14.24
C ALA A 23 14.55 -14.30 -13.78
N ALA A 24 14.11 -13.32 -14.59
CA ALA A 24 12.92 -12.52 -14.32
C ALA A 24 11.65 -13.37 -14.31
N TYR A 25 11.48 -14.27 -15.28
CA TYR A 25 10.35 -15.19 -15.35
C TYR A 25 10.26 -16.09 -14.13
N VAL A 26 11.38 -16.73 -13.74
CA VAL A 26 11.44 -17.57 -12.54
C VAL A 26 11.16 -16.75 -11.28
N THR A 27 11.73 -15.54 -11.18
CA THR A 27 11.51 -14.65 -10.03
C THR A 27 10.05 -14.25 -9.92
N ILE A 28 9.39 -13.87 -11.02
CA ILE A 28 7.96 -13.53 -11.05
C ILE A 28 7.11 -14.75 -10.72
N ARG A 29 7.45 -15.93 -11.23
CA ARG A 29 6.72 -17.17 -10.93
C ARG A 29 6.83 -17.56 -9.46
N LEU A 30 8.03 -17.51 -8.89
CA LEU A 30 8.26 -17.75 -7.46
C LEU A 30 7.57 -16.67 -6.63
N HIS A 31 7.69 -15.40 -7.00
CA HIS A 31 7.00 -14.30 -6.34
C HIS A 31 5.48 -14.53 -6.36
N ASN A 32 4.88 -14.87 -7.50
CA ASN A 32 3.44 -15.17 -7.58
C ASN A 32 3.02 -16.45 -6.86
N ALA A 33 3.94 -17.40 -6.64
CA ALA A 33 3.68 -18.61 -5.87
C ALA A 33 3.77 -18.35 -4.35
N PHE A 34 4.74 -17.52 -3.92
CA PHE A 34 4.97 -17.18 -2.51
C PHE A 34 4.07 -16.04 -2.03
N HIS A 35 3.88 -15.01 -2.85
CA HIS A 35 2.86 -13.99 -2.68
C HIS A 35 1.56 -14.57 -3.20
N LYS A 36 0.93 -15.34 -2.30
CA LYS A 36 -0.40 -15.94 -2.43
C LYS A 36 -1.27 -15.09 -3.36
N LYS A 37 -1.92 -15.76 -4.33
CA LYS A 37 -3.08 -15.20 -5.04
C LYS A 37 -3.90 -14.39 -4.04
N ARG A 38 -4.14 -13.13 -4.36
CA ARG A 38 -5.05 -12.22 -3.65
C ARG A 38 -6.22 -13.05 -3.12
N PHE A 39 -6.37 -13.06 -1.79
CA PHE A 39 -7.29 -13.90 -1.00
C PHE A 39 -8.41 -14.55 -1.82
N ASP A 40 -8.20 -15.80 -2.24
CA ASP A 40 -9.18 -16.57 -3.02
C ASP A 40 -10.20 -17.21 -2.06
N LEU A 41 -10.96 -16.35 -1.38
CA LEU A 41 -11.90 -16.72 -0.32
C LEU A 41 -13.28 -17.13 -0.87
N TYR A 42 -13.58 -16.75 -2.10
CA TYR A 42 -14.89 -16.91 -2.72
C TYR A 42 -14.80 -17.80 -3.96
N ASP A 43 -15.69 -18.78 -4.05
CA ASP A 43 -15.79 -19.68 -5.19
C ASP A 43 -17.26 -19.85 -5.57
N ALA A 44 -17.65 -19.28 -6.71
CA ALA A 44 -19.02 -19.35 -7.23
C ALA A 44 -19.47 -20.79 -7.55
N ASN A 45 -18.53 -21.74 -7.66
CA ASN A 45 -18.83 -23.15 -7.96
C ASN A 45 -18.90 -24.03 -6.70
N ALA A 46 -18.65 -23.48 -5.51
CA ALA A 46 -18.69 -24.21 -4.25
C ALA A 46 -20.13 -24.41 -3.73
N LEU A 47 -20.95 -25.11 -4.50
CA LEU A 47 -22.35 -25.40 -4.17
C LEU A 47 -22.48 -26.05 -2.79
N GLY A 48 -23.27 -25.44 -1.91
CA GLY A 48 -23.51 -25.93 -0.55
C GLY A 48 -22.56 -25.39 0.51
N ASP A 49 -21.54 -24.59 0.14
CA ASP A 49 -20.68 -23.89 1.09
C ASP A 49 -21.09 -22.41 1.19
N PRO A 50 -21.82 -22.00 2.24
CA PRO A 50 -22.30 -20.63 2.36
C PRO A 50 -21.18 -19.60 2.58
N VAL A 51 -20.00 -20.00 3.05
CA VAL A 51 -18.87 -19.11 3.25
C VAL A 51 -18.20 -18.80 1.92
N LYS A 52 -17.90 -19.83 1.12
CA LYS A 52 -17.29 -19.66 -0.22
C LYS A 52 -18.22 -18.98 -1.22
N LEU A 53 -19.52 -19.17 -1.09
CA LEU A 53 -20.51 -18.48 -1.92
C LEU A 53 -20.76 -17.02 -1.49
N GLY A 54 -20.17 -16.57 -0.37
CA GLY A 54 -20.30 -15.21 0.13
C GLY A 54 -21.61 -14.90 0.87
N TYR A 55 -22.37 -15.92 1.27
CA TYR A 55 -23.52 -15.72 2.17
C TYR A 55 -23.08 -15.45 3.62
N ILE A 56 -21.91 -15.94 4.01
CA ILE A 56 -21.29 -15.72 5.32
C ILE A 56 -19.88 -15.19 5.09
N VAL A 57 -19.51 -14.13 5.82
CA VAL A 57 -18.16 -13.55 5.76
C VAL A 57 -17.13 -14.59 6.22
N PRO A 58 -16.09 -14.88 5.44
CA PRO A 58 -15.00 -15.77 5.84
C PRO A 58 -14.33 -15.29 7.13
N GLN A 59 -14.05 -16.22 8.05
CA GLN A 59 -13.39 -15.88 9.33
C GLN A 59 -12.04 -15.18 9.12
N LEU A 60 -11.28 -15.58 8.08
CA LEU A 60 -10.02 -14.93 7.73
C LEU A 60 -10.20 -13.45 7.34
N GLU A 61 -11.28 -13.10 6.64
CA GLU A 61 -11.59 -11.70 6.29
C GLU A 61 -11.90 -10.91 7.56
N LYS A 62 -12.73 -11.48 8.43
CA LYS A 62 -13.05 -10.91 9.74
C LYS A 62 -11.81 -10.70 10.62
N ASP A 63 -10.89 -11.64 10.63
CA ASP A 63 -9.64 -11.54 11.40
C ASP A 63 -8.73 -10.45 10.82
N LEU A 64 -8.68 -10.28 9.49
CA LEU A 64 -7.91 -9.23 8.82
C LEU A 64 -8.50 -7.83 8.99
N GLU A 65 -9.82 -7.72 9.08
CA GLU A 65 -10.52 -6.46 9.39
C GLU A 65 -10.50 -6.13 10.89
N SER A 66 -10.16 -7.11 11.74
CA SER A 66 -10.13 -6.89 13.18
C SER A 66 -9.00 -5.92 13.57
N PRO A 67 -9.25 -4.99 14.50
CA PRO A 67 -8.20 -4.11 15.01
C PRO A 67 -7.06 -4.94 15.62
N PHE A 68 -5.82 -4.56 15.30
CA PHE A 68 -4.66 -5.11 16.00
C PHE A 68 -4.71 -4.75 17.50
N PRO A 69 -4.18 -5.62 18.39
CA PRO A 69 -4.12 -5.32 19.81
C PRO A 69 -3.27 -4.08 20.10
N GLU A 70 -3.58 -3.37 21.19
CA GLU A 70 -2.90 -2.09 21.53
C GLU A 70 -1.38 -2.23 21.70
N SER A 71 -0.88 -3.41 22.06
CA SER A 71 0.57 -3.69 22.12
C SER A 71 1.24 -3.58 20.75
N HIS A 72 0.56 -3.99 19.67
CA HIS A 72 1.05 -3.82 18.30
C HIS A 72 1.10 -2.33 17.92
N LEU A 73 0.15 -1.55 18.42
CA LEU A 73 0.02 -0.12 18.11
C LEU A 73 1.21 0.71 18.65
N GLN A 74 2.01 0.23 19.60
CA GLN A 74 3.16 0.99 20.14
C GLN A 74 4.39 0.93 19.22
N GLU A 75 4.56 -0.16 18.49
CA GLU A 75 5.74 -0.41 17.66
C GLU A 75 5.46 -0.27 16.16
N SER A 76 4.18 -0.34 15.75
CA SER A 76 3.77 -0.21 14.36
C SER A 76 3.43 1.23 13.96
N THR A 77 3.70 1.54 12.69
CA THR A 77 3.13 2.70 12.02
C THR A 77 1.88 2.26 11.28
N ASP A 78 0.75 2.92 11.53
CA ASP A 78 -0.47 2.70 10.75
C ASP A 78 -0.60 3.79 9.70
N GLU A 79 -1.06 3.43 8.50
CA GLU A 79 -1.24 4.36 7.40
C GLU A 79 -2.50 4.05 6.60
N VAL A 80 -3.22 5.11 6.23
CA VAL A 80 -4.29 5.08 5.24
C VAL A 80 -3.95 6.07 4.13
N THR A 81 -3.95 5.59 2.89
CA THR A 81 -3.59 6.37 1.71
C THR A 81 -4.71 6.35 0.68
N PHE A 82 -5.19 7.54 0.31
CA PHE A 82 -6.15 7.74 -0.76
C PHE A 82 -5.44 8.38 -1.95
N TYR A 83 -5.60 7.78 -3.14
CA TYR A 83 -5.06 8.31 -4.38
C TYR A 83 -6.14 8.28 -5.46
N GLY A 84 -6.26 9.37 -6.20
CA GLY A 84 -7.22 9.46 -7.30
C GLY A 84 -6.82 10.49 -8.34
N VAL A 85 -7.14 10.19 -9.59
CA VAL A 85 -6.98 11.10 -10.73
C VAL A 85 -8.31 11.20 -11.47
N ASN A 86 -8.72 12.39 -11.88
CA ASN A 86 -9.93 12.58 -12.68
C ASN A 86 -9.65 12.65 -14.20
N SER A 87 -10.69 12.76 -15.02
CA SER A 87 -10.59 12.83 -16.48
C SER A 87 -9.79 14.04 -17.01
N LYS A 88 -9.55 15.05 -16.17
CA LYS A 88 -8.76 16.24 -16.50
C LYS A 88 -7.30 16.14 -16.02
N SER A 89 -6.86 14.95 -15.60
CA SER A 89 -5.53 14.71 -15.01
C SER A 89 -5.27 15.51 -13.73
N GLU A 90 -6.33 15.92 -13.03
CA GLU A 90 -6.22 16.48 -11.69
C GLU A 90 -6.01 15.33 -10.71
N CYS A 91 -5.07 15.47 -9.80
CA CYS A 91 -4.61 14.40 -8.93
C CYS A 91 -4.77 14.80 -7.47
N LEU A 92 -5.38 13.94 -6.67
CA LEU A 92 -5.45 14.04 -5.22
C LEU A 92 -4.72 12.86 -4.60
N LEU A 93 -3.81 13.15 -3.67
CA LEU A 93 -3.15 12.17 -2.82
C LEU A 93 -3.30 12.63 -1.37
N VAL A 94 -3.92 11.79 -0.55
CA VAL A 94 -4.08 12.00 0.88
C VAL A 94 -3.47 10.82 1.60
N ARG A 95 -2.62 11.10 2.58
CA ARG A 95 -2.02 10.11 3.46
C ARG A 95 -2.29 10.55 4.89
N ILE A 96 -2.83 9.66 5.69
CA ILE A 96 -3.01 9.85 7.13
C ILE A 96 -2.27 8.69 7.79
N SER A 97 -1.37 8.99 8.71
CA SER A 97 -0.57 7.97 9.39
C SER A 97 -0.45 8.26 10.87
N ARG A 98 -0.26 7.21 11.66
CA ARG A 98 0.07 7.29 13.08
C ARG A 98 1.49 6.80 13.27
N GLY A 99 2.39 7.66 13.72
CA GLY A 99 3.79 7.32 13.99
C GLY A 99 3.96 6.52 15.29
N CYS A 100 5.16 5.96 15.51
CA CYS A 100 5.48 5.20 16.75
C CYS A 100 5.33 6.03 18.03
N ASN A 101 5.39 7.36 17.93
CA ASN A 101 5.15 8.31 19.02
C ASN A 101 3.65 8.55 19.31
N GLN A 102 2.75 7.76 18.72
CA GLN A 102 1.30 7.92 18.80
C GLN A 102 0.77 9.23 18.20
N MET A 103 1.60 10.00 17.50
CA MET A 103 1.16 11.24 16.86
C MET A 103 0.59 10.94 15.48
N ALA A 104 -0.55 11.57 15.20
CA ALA A 104 -1.16 11.54 13.88
C ALA A 104 -0.54 12.57 12.96
N ASP A 105 -0.07 12.09 11.82
CA ASP A 105 0.47 12.88 10.71
C ASP A 105 -0.48 12.82 9.52
N ALA A 106 -0.60 13.93 8.80
CA ALA A 106 -1.30 13.97 7.53
C ALA A 106 -0.50 14.65 6.44
N TRP A 107 -0.65 14.15 5.24
CA TRP A 107 -0.08 14.71 4.04
C TRP A 107 -1.14 14.77 2.95
N ILE A 108 -1.38 15.96 2.42
CA ILE A 108 -2.34 16.21 1.36
C ILE A 108 -1.59 16.86 0.20
N TYR A 109 -1.72 16.28 -0.99
CA TYR A 109 -1.21 16.79 -2.24
C TYR A 109 -2.34 16.86 -3.27
N LEU A 110 -2.53 18.04 -3.86
CA LEU A 110 -3.50 18.28 -4.92
C LEU A 110 -2.80 18.89 -6.13
N LYS A 111 -2.96 18.31 -7.31
CA LYS A 111 -2.51 18.88 -8.59
C LYS A 111 -3.73 19.19 -9.45
N LEU A 112 -3.82 20.42 -9.92
CA LEU A 112 -4.87 20.85 -10.85
C LEU A 112 -4.43 20.68 -12.30
N SER A 113 -5.42 20.76 -13.19
CA SER A 113 -5.27 20.60 -14.65
C SER A 113 -4.42 21.71 -15.27
N ASN A 114 -4.41 22.90 -14.65
CA ASN A 114 -3.56 24.02 -15.01
C ASN A 114 -2.10 23.89 -14.53
N GLY A 115 -1.73 22.75 -13.94
CA GLY A 115 -0.38 22.50 -13.41
C GLY A 115 -0.12 23.06 -12.01
N LYS A 116 -1.06 23.82 -11.42
CA LYS A 116 -0.92 24.34 -10.05
C LYS A 116 -1.00 23.20 -9.04
N THR A 117 -0.11 23.20 -8.06
CA THR A 117 -0.06 22.18 -7.00
C THR A 117 -0.26 22.79 -5.63
N TYR A 118 -1.02 22.10 -4.77
CA TYR A 118 -1.23 22.45 -3.37
C TYR A 118 -0.72 21.33 -2.49
N ARG A 119 -0.13 21.73 -1.36
CA ARG A 119 0.41 20.82 -0.35
C ARG A 119 0.04 21.34 1.01
N LEU A 120 -0.23 20.43 1.93
CA LEU A 120 -0.28 20.76 3.34
C LEU A 120 1.14 21.09 3.82
N MET A 121 1.33 22.27 4.43
CA MET A 121 2.66 22.75 4.82
C MET A 121 3.15 22.17 6.15
N GLU A 122 2.25 22.00 7.11
CA GLU A 122 2.51 21.28 8.35
C GLU A 122 2.00 19.85 8.16
N THR A 123 2.73 18.85 8.64
CA THR A 123 2.32 17.44 8.51
C THR A 123 2.11 16.77 9.86
N MET A 124 2.37 17.47 10.97
CA MET A 124 2.35 16.98 12.34
C MET A 124 1.54 17.92 13.23
N GLY A 125 1.06 17.44 14.39
CA GLY A 125 0.47 18.29 15.42
C GLY A 125 -1.03 18.61 15.24
N PHE A 126 -1.74 17.83 14.44
CA PHE A 126 -3.19 17.99 14.20
C PHE A 126 -4.09 17.43 15.31
N GLN A 127 -3.47 16.83 16.32
CA GLN A 127 -4.15 16.20 17.45
C GLN A 127 -4.52 17.27 18.46
N GLN A 128 -5.82 17.52 18.61
CA GLN A 128 -6.35 18.42 19.61
C GLN A 128 -6.78 17.60 20.83
N SER A 129 -6.33 18.01 22.02
CA SER A 129 -6.80 17.47 23.28
C SER A 129 -8.27 17.83 23.45
N ALA A 130 -9.16 16.90 23.10
CA ALA A 130 -10.58 17.02 23.42
C ALA A 130 -10.84 16.40 24.81
N ASP A 131 -11.74 17.03 25.55
CA ASP A 131 -12.00 16.73 26.96
C ASP A 131 -12.56 15.31 27.14
N GLY A 132 -11.66 14.36 27.40
CA GLY A 132 -11.93 13.16 28.19
C GLY A 132 -12.21 11.84 27.49
N LYS A 133 -12.54 11.77 26.18
CA LYS A 133 -12.82 10.45 25.53
C LYS A 133 -12.46 10.31 24.05
N CYS A 134 -12.04 11.35 23.35
CA CYS A 134 -11.76 11.26 21.92
C CYS A 134 -10.68 12.26 21.53
N GLU A 135 -9.61 11.79 20.91
CA GLU A 135 -8.63 12.67 20.30
C GLU A 135 -9.21 13.18 18.99
N THR A 136 -9.44 14.50 18.89
CA THR A 136 -10.01 15.08 17.68
C THR A 136 -8.87 15.45 16.74
N PHE A 137 -8.86 14.85 15.55
CA PHE A 137 -7.93 15.19 14.47
C PHE A 137 -8.49 16.35 13.65
N SER A 138 -7.81 17.51 13.67
CA SER A 138 -8.21 18.68 12.90
C SER A 138 -7.05 19.20 12.06
N CYS A 139 -7.08 18.89 10.76
CA CYS A 139 -6.14 19.36 9.76
C CYS A 139 -6.63 20.68 9.12
N GLY A 140 -6.86 21.68 9.96
CA GLY A 140 -7.36 23.00 9.55
C GLY A 140 -6.25 23.95 9.13
N LYS A 141 -6.02 24.07 7.80
CA LYS A 141 -5.49 25.22 7.01
C LYS A 141 -4.70 24.70 5.79
N LEU A 142 -5.41 24.19 4.78
CA LEU A 142 -4.79 24.02 3.45
C LEU A 142 -4.50 25.42 2.88
N GLN A 143 -3.24 25.83 2.88
CA GLN A 143 -2.85 27.14 2.37
C GLN A 143 -2.71 27.09 0.85
N MET A 144 -3.24 28.12 0.19
CA MET A 144 -3.23 28.30 -1.26
C MET A 144 -2.31 29.48 -1.60
N HIS A 145 -1.19 29.21 -2.27
CA HIS A 145 -0.36 30.25 -2.93
C HIS A 145 -0.61 30.20 -4.43
#